data_AF-A0A5P2QMW1-F1
#
_entry.id   AF-A0A5P2QMW1-F1
#
_cell.length_a   1.000
_cell.length_b   1.000
_cell.length_c   1.000
_cell.angle_alpha   90.00
_cell.angle_beta   90.00
_cell.angle_gamma   90.00
#
_symmetry.space_group_name_H-M   'P 1'
#
loop_
_entity.id
_entity.type
_entity.pdbx_description
1 polymer ?
#
loop_
_entity_poly.entity_id
_entity_poly.type
_entity_poly.pdbx_seq_one_letter_code
_entity_poly.pdbx_strand_id
1 'polypeptide(L)' 'MDLGEEAEQVEIAVKVLLSLLRMQAERPGSIPLDYLPNFMLQTAEERERQGDYGAARLMREWADLLKEWN' A
#
# COMPACT_ATOMS: atom_id res chain seq x y z
N MET A 1 -21.65 1.53 3.38
CA MET A 1 -20.42 0.80 3.72
C MET A 1 -20.59 0.36 5.16
N ASP A 2 -20.47 -0.94 5.42
CA ASP A 2 -20.50 -1.47 6.78
C ASP A 2 -19.18 -1.11 7.47
N LEU A 3 -19.21 -0.76 8.76
CA LEU A 3 -18.00 -0.44 9.52
C LEU A 3 -17.03 -1.63 9.56
N GLY A 4 -17.56 -2.86 9.48
CA GLY A 4 -16.74 -4.08 9.39
C GLY A 4 -15.97 -4.19 8.08
N GLU A 5 -16.62 -3.85 6.96
CA GLU A 5 -16.01 -3.86 5.62
C GLU A 5 -14.89 -2.83 5.54
N GLU A 6 -15.10 -1.62 6.05
CA GLU A 6 -14.06 -0.59 6.07
C GLU A 6 -12.85 -1.00 6.94
N ALA A 7 -13.08 -1.62 8.09
CA ALA A 7 -12.02 -2.12 8.96
C ALA A 7 -11.18 -3.22 8.28
N GLU A 8 -11.82 -4.13 7.55
CA GLU A 8 -11.13 -5.17 6.78
C GLU A 8 -10.25 -4.57 5.68
N GLN A 9 -10.75 -3.58 4.95
CA GLN A 9 -9.99 -2.89 3.90
C GLN A 9 -8.75 -2.16 4.47
N VAL A 10 -8.90 -1.54 5.64
CA VAL A 10 -7.76 -0.93 6.36
C VAL A 10 -6.77 -2.01 6.80
N GLU A 11 -7.24 -3.13 7.35
CA GLU A 11 -6.37 -4.23 7.76
C GLU A 11 -5.53 -4.78 6.60
N ILE A 12 -6.15 -4.96 5.43
CA ILE A 12 -5.46 -5.39 4.20
C ILE A 12 -4.37 -4.39 3.81
N ALA A 13 -4.69 -3.09 3.79
CA ALA A 13 -3.73 -2.05 3.45
C ALA A 13 -2.55 -1.99 4.44
N VAL A 14 -2.83 -2.09 5.74
CA VAL A 14 -1.80 -2.10 6.79
C VAL A 14 -0.89 -3.33 6.70
N LYS A 15 -1.43 -4.52 6.38
CA LYS A 15 -0.62 -5.73 6.16
C LYS A 15 0.41 -5.55 5.05
N VAL A 16 0.07 -4.84 3.98
CA VAL A 16 1.01 -4.50 2.90
C VAL A 16 2.10 -3.57 3.41
N LEU A 17 1.76 -2.50 4.14
CA LEU A 17 2.76 -1.60 4.73
C LEU A 17 3.71 -2.33 5.68
N LEU A 18 3.19 -3.19 6.55
CA LEU A 18 4.02 -3.98 7.46
C LEU A 18 4.95 -4.94 6.72
N SER A 19 4.49 -5.52 5.61
CA SER A 19 5.31 -6.38 4.76
C SER A 19 6.44 -5.59 4.08
N LEU A 20 6.16 -4.39 3.59
CA LEU A 20 7.16 -3.46 3.05
C LEU A 20 8.19 -3.04 4.09
N LEU A 21 7.73 -2.65 5.28
CA LEU A 21 8.60 -2.26 6.39
C LEU A 21 9.52 -3.42 6.81
N ARG A 22 8.95 -4.63 6.94
CA ARG A 22 9.71 -5.83 7.25
C ARG A 22 10.79 -6.09 6.21
N MET A 23 10.43 -6.05 4.92
CA MET A 23 11.37 -6.30 3.83
C MET A 23 12.51 -5.27 3.83
N GLN A 24 12.22 -3.99 4.04
CA GLN A 24 13.26 -2.95 4.13
C GLN A 24 14.13 -3.08 5.39
N ALA A 25 13.56 -3.54 6.51
CA ALA A 25 14.32 -3.79 7.73
C ALA A 25 15.24 -5.01 7.62
N GLU A 26 14.77 -6.08 6.98
CA GLU A 26 15.57 -7.29 6.73
C GLU A 26 16.61 -7.06 5.62
N ARG A 27 16.30 -6.20 4.63
CA ARG A 27 17.15 -5.89 3.47
C ARG A 27 17.08 -4.39 3.14
N PRO A 28 17.91 -3.57 3.81
CA PRO A 28 17.96 -2.14 3.57
C PRO A 28 18.24 -1.81 2.10
N GLY A 29 17.44 -0.92 1.51
CA GLY A 29 17.59 -0.48 0.13
C GLY A 29 17.03 -1.44 -0.91
N SER A 30 16.25 -2.44 -0.49
CA SER A 30 15.59 -3.41 -1.40
C SER A 30 14.60 -2.75 -2.37
N ILE A 31 13.90 -1.70 -1.92
CA ILE A 31 13.17 -0.79 -2.81
C ILE A 31 13.74 0.61 -2.65
N PRO A 32 14.28 1.22 -3.72
CA PRO A 32 14.67 2.63 -3.73
C PRO A 32 13.47 3.54 -3.39
N LEU A 33 13.72 4.63 -2.68
CA LEU A 33 12.67 5.54 -2.19
C LEU A 33 11.83 6.14 -3.33
N ASP A 34 12.47 6.45 -4.46
CA ASP A 34 11.85 6.94 -5.70
C ASP A 34 10.96 5.90 -6.40
N TYR A 35 11.18 4.61 -6.13
CA TYR A 35 10.36 3.51 -6.65
C TYR A 35 9.17 3.16 -5.77
N LEU A 36 9.16 3.58 -4.49
CA LEU A 36 8.06 3.26 -3.56
C LEU A 36 6.68 3.72 -4.05
N PRO A 37 6.48 4.95 -4.60
CA PRO A 37 5.18 5.33 -5.14
C PRO A 37 4.65 4.37 -6.20
N ASN A 38 5.52 3.96 -7.14
CA ASN A 38 5.13 3.05 -8.21
C ASN A 38 4.81 1.66 -7.68
N PHE A 39 5.55 1.18 -6.68
CA PHE A 39 5.24 -0.07 -6.00
C PHE A 39 3.84 -0.04 -5.34
N MET A 40 3.51 1.07 -4.67
CA MET A 40 2.20 1.26 -4.05
C MET A 40 1.07 1.25 -5.09
N LEU A 41 1.28 1.90 -6.24
CA LEU A 41 0.31 1.89 -7.35
C LEU A 41 0.10 0.49 -7.94
N GLN A 42 1.18 -0.26 -8.18
CA GLN A 42 1.08 -1.65 -8.66
C GLN A 42 0.35 -2.54 -7.67
N THR A 43 0.59 -2.33 -6.37
CA THR A 43 -0.12 -3.09 -5.33
C THR A 43 -1.59 -2.69 -5.29
N ALA A 44 -1.93 -1.41 -5.48
CA ALA A 44 -3.31 -0.95 -5.56
C ALA A 44 -4.08 -1.61 -6.72
N GLU A 45 -3.45 -1.72 -7.90
CA GLU A 45 -4.04 -2.40 -9.05
C GLU A 45 -4.32 -3.88 -8.75
N GLU A 46 -3.40 -4.56 -8.06
CA GLU A 46 -3.62 -5.96 -7.66
C GLU A 46 -4.77 -6.09 -6.66
N ARG A 47 -4.87 -5.19 -5.68
CA ARG A 47 -5.96 -5.17 -4.69
C ARG A 47 -7.31 -4.92 -5.35
N GLU A 48 -7.36 -3.97 -6.27
CA GLU A 48 -8.57 -3.69 -7.05
C GLU A 48 -9.03 -4.91 -7.86
N ARG A 49 -8.10 -5.66 -8.47
CA ARG A 49 -8.43 -6.93 -9.14
C ARG A 49 -9.00 -8.00 -8.20
N GLN A 50 -8.65 -7.95 -6.92
CA GLN A 50 -9.13 -8.88 -5.88
C GLN A 50 -10.46 -8.42 -5.25
N GLY A 51 -10.96 -7.23 -5.60
CA GLY A 51 -12.15 -6.64 -4.98
C GLY A 51 -11.86 -5.85 -3.71
N ASP A 52 -10.58 -5.69 -3.34
CA ASP A 52 -10.12 -4.94 -2.17
C ASP A 52 -10.07 -3.43 -2.49
N TYR A 53 -11.21 -2.86 -2.89
CA TYR A 53 -11.28 -1.48 -3.40
C TYR A 53 -10.88 -0.43 -2.37
N GLY A 54 -11.21 -0.65 -1.09
CA GLY A 54 -10.85 0.27 -0.01
C GLY A 54 -9.33 0.25 0.24
N ALA A 55 -8.72 -0.93 0.23
CA ALA A 55 -7.27 -1.06 0.36
C ALA A 55 -6.55 -0.46 -0.86
N ALA A 56 -7.07 -0.70 -2.06
CA ALA A 56 -6.54 -0.11 -3.30
C ALA A 56 -6.58 1.42 -3.25
N ARG A 57 -7.70 2.02 -2.80
CA ARG A 57 -7.80 3.47 -2.61
C ARG A 57 -6.75 4.01 -1.66
N LEU A 58 -6.59 3.40 -0.48
CA LEU A 58 -5.58 3.81 0.51
C LEU A 58 -4.16 3.75 -0.08
N MET A 59 -3.84 2.69 -0.84
CA MET A 59 -2.53 2.57 -1.48
C MET A 59 -2.28 3.65 -2.54
N ARG A 60 -3.30 4.05 -3.30
CA ARG A 60 -3.20 5.17 -4.25
C ARG A 60 -2.96 6.49 -3.51
N GLU A 61 -3.70 6.75 -2.44
CA GLU A 61 -3.52 7.94 -1.58
C GLU A 61 -2.11 7.99 -0.98
N TRP A 62 -1.60 6.86 -0.48
CA TRP A 62 -0.23 6.79 0.04
C TRP A 62 0.84 6.94 -1.04
N ALA A 63 0.59 6.44 -2.25
CA ALA A 63 1.49 6.66 -3.38
C ALA A 63 1.60 8.16 -3.70
N ASP A 64 0.50 8.90 -3.65
CA ASP A 64 0.50 10.34 -3.88
C ASP A 64 1.26 11.10 -2.78
N LEU A 65 1.06 10.75 -1.50
CA LEU A 65 1.85 11.30 -0.40
C LEU A 65 3.36 11.04 -0.58
N LEU A 66 3.74 9.83 -0.99
CA LEU A 66 5.15 9.48 -1.23
C LEU A 66 5.75 10.26 -2.41
N LYS A 67 4.95 10.62 -3.43
CA LYS A 67 5.42 11.49 -4.53
C LYS A 67 5.66 12.92 -4.05
N GLU A 68 4.85 13.42 -3.11
CA GLU A 68 4.99 14.76 -2.54
C GLU A 68 6.22 14.89 -1.62
N TRP A 69 6.66 13.79 -1.02
CA TRP A 69 7.80 13.77 -0.09
C TRP A 69 9.16 13.61 -0.77
N ASN A 70 9.17 13.27 -2.06
CA ASN A 70 10.37 13.08 -2.89
C ASN A 70 10.68 14.35 -3.70
#